data_AF-A0A1V4AHI6-F1
#
_entry.id   AF-A0A1V4AHI6-F1
#
_cell.length_a   1.000
_cell.length_b   1.000
_cell.length_c   1.000
_cell.angle_alpha   90.00
_cell.angle_beta   90.00
_cell.angle_gamma   90.00
#
_symmetry.space_group_name_H-M   'P 1'
#
loop_
_entity.id
_entity.type
_entity.pdbx_description
1 polymer ?
#
loop_
_entity_poly.entity_id
_entity_poly.type
_entity_poly.pdbx_seq_one_letter_code
_entity_poly.pdbx_strand_id
1 'polypeptide(L)'
;GTEIITFAGDGNIIESEVGTSGVKYKVNAANLNTAINNQIANNTTVTGHTADISKLKAGFTVSNEAGTKQDITLGGATKKNIKFAGETGKIDVTVAADGSDGAKVTVSANPNLGQNIDISNNSAITTITGTLSGGLNFAGNDGAVNRTLGQTLNLKGGLASVTSGASGKNLGVKKNAAGDGFDLVMSETPEFASVTVKSGANEIKLNGATGTIAGLSNTTLDAGWGENARAGQAATEGQLKAAALAAGQNATYTIGAAPHGSAPGILLDSAHKRLDIIPT
;
A
#
# COMPACT_ATOMS: atom_id res chain seq x y z
N GLY A 1 30.03 75.65 -105.52
CA GLY A 1 29.06 75.47 -104.43
C GLY A 1 29.83 75.26 -103.15
N THR A 2 29.30 75.69 -102.01
CA THR A 2 29.91 75.42 -100.70
C THR A 2 29.38 74.08 -100.19
N GLU A 3 30.25 73.12 -99.92
CA GLU A 3 29.89 71.88 -99.22
C GLU A 3 30.02 72.08 -97.71
N ILE A 4 28.98 71.69 -96.97
CA ILE A 4 28.99 71.70 -95.50
C ILE A 4 29.21 70.25 -95.06
N ILE A 5 30.32 69.98 -94.36
CA ILE A 5 30.61 68.68 -93.77
C ILE A 5 30.26 68.75 -92.28
N THR A 6 29.31 67.92 -91.85
CA THR A 6 28.86 67.85 -90.45
C THR A 6 29.53 66.68 -89.75
N PHE A 7 30.11 66.96 -88.58
CA PHE A 7 30.68 65.95 -87.69
C PHE A 7 29.85 65.89 -86.40
N ALA A 8 28.91 64.96 -86.34
CA ALA A 8 28.03 64.77 -85.19
C ALA A 8 28.39 63.48 -84.44
N GLY A 9 28.32 63.52 -83.10
CA GLY A 9 28.24 62.31 -82.29
C GLY A 9 26.88 61.63 -82.38
N ASP A 10 26.58 60.70 -81.46
CA ASP A 10 25.27 60.03 -81.41
C ASP A 10 24.18 60.87 -80.70
N GLY A 11 24.54 62.07 -80.24
CA GLY A 11 23.66 62.96 -79.48
C GLY A 11 23.38 62.50 -78.05
N ASN A 12 24.10 61.48 -77.56
CA ASN A 12 23.91 60.90 -76.23
C ASN A 12 25.23 60.55 -75.54
N ILE A 13 25.92 59.48 -75.95
CA ILE A 13 27.16 59.00 -75.32
C ILE A 13 28.39 59.68 -75.94
N ILE A 14 28.38 59.92 -77.24
CA ILE A 14 29.48 60.55 -77.97
C ILE A 14 29.07 61.98 -78.31
N GLU A 15 29.88 62.93 -77.86
CA GLU A 15 29.76 64.36 -78.19
C GLU A 15 30.92 64.76 -79.12
N SER A 16 30.63 65.61 -80.11
CA SER A 16 31.63 66.16 -81.03
C SER A 16 31.80 67.67 -80.85
N GLU A 17 33.02 68.15 -81.04
CA GLU A 17 33.35 69.58 -81.08
C GLU A 17 34.31 69.85 -82.25
N VAL A 18 33.98 70.81 -83.09
CA VAL A 18 34.85 71.27 -84.20
C VAL A 18 35.61 72.50 -83.73
N GLY A 19 36.93 72.35 -83.56
CA GLY A 19 37.82 73.43 -83.16
C GLY A 19 38.87 73.76 -84.22
N THR A 20 39.72 74.76 -83.95
CA THR A 20 40.82 75.19 -84.84
C THR A 20 41.88 74.11 -85.08
N SER A 21 41.90 73.03 -84.28
CA SER A 21 42.79 71.87 -84.43
C SER A 21 42.10 70.63 -85.03
N GLY A 22 40.89 70.78 -85.60
CA GLY A 22 40.11 69.68 -86.18
C GLY A 22 38.93 69.24 -85.32
N VAL A 23 38.40 68.06 -85.64
CA VAL A 23 37.24 67.46 -84.95
C VAL A 23 37.70 66.64 -83.76
N LYS A 24 37.11 66.87 -82.58
CA LYS A 24 37.34 66.06 -81.38
C LYS A 24 36.05 65.35 -81.00
N TYR A 25 36.18 64.10 -80.57
CA TYR A 25 35.10 63.35 -79.94
C TYR A 25 35.43 63.12 -78.47
N LYS A 26 34.41 63.24 -77.62
CA LYS A 26 34.51 62.90 -76.20
C LYS A 26 33.32 62.05 -75.79
N VAL A 27 33.51 61.26 -74.75
CA VAL A 27 32.44 60.49 -74.13
C VAL A 27 31.76 61.36 -73.09
N ASN A 28 30.44 61.48 -73.15
CA ASN A 28 29.65 62.01 -72.04
C ASN A 28 29.60 60.96 -70.93
N ALA A 29 30.46 61.14 -69.91
CA ALA A 29 30.58 60.20 -68.81
C ALA A 29 29.29 60.02 -68.00
N ALA A 30 28.46 61.06 -67.87
CA ALA A 30 27.20 60.99 -67.14
C ALA A 30 26.17 60.11 -67.89
N ASN A 31 26.06 60.31 -69.19
CA ASN A 31 25.15 59.53 -70.03
C ASN A 31 25.63 58.07 -70.18
N LEU A 32 26.93 57.84 -70.32
CA LEU A 32 27.51 56.49 -70.32
C LEU A 32 27.24 55.77 -68.99
N ASN A 33 27.50 56.42 -67.84
CA ASN A 33 27.21 55.85 -66.53
C ASN A 33 25.73 55.50 -66.37
N THR A 34 24.84 56.38 -66.85
CA THR A 34 23.39 56.14 -66.81
C THR A 34 23.02 54.94 -67.68
N ALA A 35 23.53 54.85 -68.91
CA ALA A 35 23.28 53.73 -69.81
C ALA A 35 23.76 52.40 -69.22
N ILE A 36 24.96 52.36 -68.63
CA ILE A 36 25.51 51.19 -67.95
C ILE A 36 24.67 50.80 -66.73
N ASN A 37 24.38 51.76 -65.84
CA ASN A 37 23.55 51.50 -64.66
C ASN A 37 22.18 50.98 -65.04
N ASN A 38 21.56 51.51 -66.10
CA ASN A 38 20.30 51.02 -66.63
C ASN A 38 20.43 49.60 -67.18
N GLN A 39 21.50 49.29 -67.92
CA GLN A 39 21.72 47.91 -68.40
C GLN A 39 21.89 46.93 -67.23
N ILE A 40 22.63 47.30 -66.18
CA ILE A 40 22.82 46.47 -64.99
C ILE A 40 21.50 46.30 -64.24
N ALA A 41 20.78 47.39 -63.99
CA ALA A 41 19.51 47.39 -63.26
C ALA A 41 18.42 46.60 -64.00
N ASN A 42 18.48 46.53 -65.34
CA ASN A 42 17.53 45.76 -66.15
C ASN A 42 18.07 44.38 -66.56
N ASN A 43 19.29 44.01 -66.15
CA ASN A 43 19.83 42.69 -66.43
C ASN A 43 19.10 41.67 -65.54
N THR A 44 18.28 40.84 -66.17
CA THR A 44 17.39 39.88 -65.49
C THR A 44 18.13 38.90 -64.58
N THR A 45 19.38 38.56 -64.90
CA THR A 45 20.23 37.70 -64.07
C THR A 45 20.63 38.41 -62.77
N VAL A 46 21.02 39.69 -62.87
CA VAL A 46 21.40 40.51 -61.70
C VAL A 46 20.20 40.76 -60.80
N THR A 47 19.06 41.12 -61.38
CA THR A 47 17.83 41.37 -60.63
C THR A 47 17.28 40.10 -59.99
N GLY A 48 17.37 38.95 -60.69
CA GLY A 48 16.98 37.64 -60.17
C GLY A 48 17.76 37.27 -58.91
N HIS A 49 19.09 37.35 -58.97
CA HIS A 49 19.94 37.12 -57.80
C HIS A 49 19.66 38.11 -56.65
N THR A 50 19.32 39.35 -56.94
CA THR A 50 18.94 40.35 -55.92
C THR A 50 17.69 39.92 -55.13
N ALA A 51 16.70 39.33 -55.81
CA ALA A 51 15.50 38.78 -55.17
C ALA A 51 15.83 37.56 -54.30
N ASP A 52 16.65 36.64 -54.79
CA ASP A 52 17.04 35.44 -54.06
C ASP A 52 17.89 35.76 -52.83
N ILE A 53 18.84 36.69 -52.95
CA ILE A 53 19.64 37.21 -51.84
C ILE A 53 18.73 37.87 -50.79
N SER A 54 17.73 38.65 -51.21
CA SER A 54 16.75 39.25 -50.29
C SER A 54 15.96 38.20 -49.52
N LYS A 55 15.48 37.14 -50.19
CA LYS A 55 14.78 36.02 -49.54
C LYS A 55 15.69 35.25 -48.59
N LEU A 56 16.94 35.00 -48.99
CA LEU A 56 17.92 34.33 -48.14
C LEU A 56 18.22 35.17 -46.88
N LYS A 57 18.36 36.49 -47.01
CA LYS A 57 18.52 37.42 -45.89
C LYS A 57 17.31 37.47 -44.95
N ALA A 58 16.11 37.28 -45.48
CA ALA A 58 14.91 37.14 -44.65
C ALA A 58 14.97 35.89 -43.75
N GLY A 59 15.79 34.90 -44.12
CA GLY A 59 16.07 33.73 -43.31
C GLY A 59 15.01 32.65 -43.41
N PHE A 60 14.86 31.84 -42.35
CA PHE A 60 13.87 30.77 -42.25
C PHE A 60 13.25 30.73 -40.86
N THR A 61 12.14 30.01 -40.70
CA THR A 61 11.47 29.87 -39.40
C THR A 61 11.59 28.47 -38.83
N VAL A 62 11.71 28.34 -37.51
CA VAL A 62 11.66 27.05 -36.79
C VAL A 62 10.50 27.07 -35.80
N SER A 63 9.68 26.01 -35.80
CA SER A 63 8.62 25.80 -34.81
C SER A 63 8.35 24.30 -34.64
N ASN A 64 7.67 23.93 -33.56
CA ASN A 64 6.95 22.67 -33.52
C ASN A 64 5.63 22.80 -34.31
N GLU A 65 4.92 21.68 -34.48
CA GLU A 65 3.74 21.60 -35.35
C GLU A 65 2.60 22.56 -34.95
N ALA A 66 2.46 22.87 -33.65
CA ALA A 66 1.38 23.71 -33.13
C ALA A 66 1.83 25.09 -32.60
N GLY A 67 3.12 25.42 -32.61
CA GLY A 67 3.65 26.60 -31.91
C GLY A 67 3.98 27.80 -32.80
N THR A 68 4.29 28.92 -32.14
CA THR A 68 4.70 30.16 -32.79
C THR A 68 6.03 29.98 -33.53
N LYS A 69 6.09 30.48 -34.76
CA LYS A 69 7.30 30.50 -35.59
C LYS A 69 8.38 31.36 -34.93
N GLN A 70 9.59 30.80 -34.84
CA GLN A 70 10.80 31.53 -34.46
C GLN A 70 11.60 31.87 -35.70
N ASP A 71 11.86 33.16 -35.92
CA ASP A 71 12.59 33.63 -37.09
C ASP A 71 14.11 33.48 -36.89
N ILE A 72 14.76 32.83 -37.85
CA ILE A 72 16.21 32.68 -37.94
C ILE A 72 16.68 33.47 -39.16
N THR A 73 17.10 34.70 -38.93
CA THR A 73 17.68 35.57 -39.96
C THR A 73 19.08 35.12 -40.35
N LEU A 74 19.39 35.10 -41.64
CA LEU A 74 20.74 34.80 -42.15
C LEU A 74 21.51 36.09 -42.43
N GLY A 75 22.75 36.16 -41.95
CA GLY A 75 23.67 37.30 -42.14
C GLY A 75 23.93 38.11 -40.86
N GLY A 76 24.81 39.11 -40.98
CA GLY A 76 25.33 39.88 -39.84
C GLY A 76 26.59 39.27 -39.22
N ALA A 77 27.27 40.04 -38.36
CA ALA A 77 28.53 39.59 -37.73
C ALA A 77 28.32 38.50 -36.67
N THR A 78 27.13 38.41 -36.08
CA THR A 78 26.79 37.42 -35.05
C THR A 78 25.97 36.27 -35.63
N LYS A 79 26.45 35.04 -35.45
CA LYS A 79 25.73 33.84 -35.85
C LYS A 79 24.52 33.62 -34.92
N LYS A 80 23.40 33.17 -35.48
CA LYS A 80 22.25 32.68 -34.71
C LYS A 80 22.40 31.17 -34.52
N ASN A 81 22.22 30.70 -33.30
CA ASN A 81 22.33 29.28 -32.97
C ASN A 81 20.93 28.67 -32.88
N ILE A 82 20.76 27.48 -33.45
CA ILE A 82 19.63 26.60 -33.15
C ILE A 82 20.09 25.69 -32.01
N LYS A 83 19.47 25.81 -30.83
CA LYS A 83 19.81 24.99 -29.67
C LYS A 83 18.85 23.82 -29.57
N PHE A 84 19.38 22.61 -29.65
CA PHE A 84 18.69 21.40 -29.24
C PHE A 84 19.01 21.16 -27.77
N ALA A 85 17.99 21.17 -26.91
CA ALA A 85 18.16 20.97 -25.48
C ALA A 85 17.11 19.97 -24.98
N GLY A 86 17.57 18.97 -24.24
CA GLY A 86 16.70 18.12 -23.44
C GLY A 86 16.46 18.74 -22.07
N GLU A 87 15.42 18.28 -21.38
CA GLU A 87 15.22 18.65 -19.97
C GLU A 87 16.35 18.08 -19.10
N THR A 88 16.93 18.95 -18.27
CA THR A 88 18.05 18.60 -17.38
C THR A 88 17.75 17.34 -16.57
N GLY A 89 18.65 16.36 -16.62
CA GLY A 89 18.53 15.11 -15.87
C GLY A 89 17.53 14.09 -16.45
N LYS A 90 16.85 14.41 -17.56
CA LYS A 90 15.94 13.49 -18.25
C LYS A 90 16.47 13.09 -19.62
N ILE A 91 16.75 14.06 -20.48
CA ILE A 91 17.19 13.83 -21.86
C ILE A 91 18.52 14.54 -22.07
N ASP A 92 19.52 13.77 -22.50
CA ASP A 92 20.80 14.33 -22.91
C ASP A 92 20.78 14.57 -24.41
N VAL A 93 21.32 15.72 -24.81
CA VAL A 93 21.49 16.10 -26.21
C VAL A 93 22.93 16.47 -26.43
N THR A 94 23.58 15.74 -27.34
CA THR A 94 24.97 15.99 -27.75
C THR A 94 25.00 16.39 -29.21
N VAL A 95 25.73 17.46 -29.52
CA VAL A 95 25.98 17.90 -30.89
C VAL A 95 27.47 17.75 -31.17
N ALA A 96 27.83 16.96 -32.17
CA ALA A 96 29.20 16.72 -32.59
C ALA A 96 29.34 16.89 -34.11
N ALA A 97 30.56 17.03 -34.61
CA ALA A 97 30.79 16.99 -36.05
C ALA A 97 30.47 15.59 -36.61
N ASP A 98 29.82 15.54 -37.78
CA ASP A 98 29.57 14.30 -38.52
C ASP A 98 30.55 14.18 -39.70
N GLY A 99 31.84 14.04 -39.36
CA GLY A 99 32.90 14.07 -40.37
C GLY A 99 32.88 15.36 -41.19
N SER A 100 32.78 15.25 -42.52
CA SER A 100 32.67 16.37 -43.46
C SER A 100 31.24 16.87 -43.67
N ASP A 101 30.23 16.14 -43.18
CA ASP A 101 28.83 16.29 -43.63
C ASP A 101 28.00 17.20 -42.71
N GLY A 102 28.65 17.81 -41.70
CA GLY A 102 28.05 18.83 -40.84
C GLY A 102 27.97 18.41 -39.38
N ALA A 103 26.78 18.52 -38.78
CA ALA A 103 26.57 18.26 -37.36
C ALA A 103 25.66 17.04 -37.14
N LYS A 104 26.11 16.12 -36.27
CA LYS A 104 25.33 15.01 -35.75
C LYS A 104 24.73 15.38 -34.41
N VAL A 105 23.41 15.24 -34.29
CA VAL A 105 22.69 15.41 -33.02
C VAL A 105 22.32 14.03 -32.49
N THR A 106 22.81 13.69 -31.31
CA THR A 106 22.43 12.47 -30.59
C THR A 106 21.52 12.83 -29.43
N VAL A 107 20.38 12.15 -29.35
CA VAL A 107 19.42 12.28 -28.24
C VAL A 107 19.38 10.94 -27.50
N SER A 108 19.62 10.98 -26.18
CA SER A 108 19.61 9.79 -25.34
C SER A 108 18.90 10.09 -24.01
N ALA A 109 18.42 9.03 -23.36
CA ALA A 109 18.01 9.13 -21.96
C ALA A 109 19.22 9.49 -21.10
N ASN A 110 19.05 10.44 -20.19
CA ASN A 110 20.06 10.73 -19.17
C ASN A 110 20.18 9.50 -18.23
N PRO A 111 21.37 9.16 -17.72
CA PRO A 111 21.53 8.07 -16.75
C PRO A 111 20.66 8.20 -15.50
N ASN A 112 20.32 9.43 -15.12
CA ASN A 112 19.45 9.75 -13.98
C ASN A 112 17.97 9.89 -14.37
N LEU A 113 17.57 9.52 -15.59
CA LEU A 113 16.19 9.67 -16.07
C LEU A 113 15.19 9.08 -15.06
N GLY A 114 15.44 7.87 -14.56
CA GLY A 114 14.55 7.20 -13.60
C GLY A 114 14.34 7.98 -12.28
N GLN A 115 15.31 8.80 -11.86
CA GLN A 115 15.22 9.63 -10.65
C GLN A 115 14.48 10.94 -10.91
N ASN A 116 14.48 11.42 -12.15
CA ASN A 116 13.95 12.72 -12.54
C ASN A 116 12.60 12.64 -13.26
N ILE A 117 12.10 11.44 -13.57
CA ILE A 117 10.73 11.27 -14.05
C ILE A 117 9.76 11.52 -12.89
N ASP A 118 8.85 12.47 -13.07
CA ASP A 118 7.69 12.61 -12.22
C ASP A 118 6.66 11.52 -12.55
N ILE A 119 6.55 10.53 -11.66
CA ILE A 119 5.54 9.45 -11.73
C ILE A 119 4.40 9.65 -10.73
N SER A 120 4.29 10.80 -10.06
CA SER A 120 3.30 11.05 -9.01
C SER A 120 1.85 10.93 -9.52
N ASN A 121 1.60 11.30 -10.78
CA ASN A 121 0.30 11.21 -11.43
C ASN A 121 0.07 9.87 -12.15
N ASN A 122 0.99 8.91 -12.04
CA ASN A 122 0.78 7.58 -12.61
C ASN A 122 -0.29 6.85 -11.79
N SER A 123 -1.44 6.55 -12.41
CA SER A 123 -2.59 5.91 -11.77
C SER A 123 -2.26 4.53 -11.18
N ALA A 124 -1.35 3.78 -11.79
CA ALA A 124 -0.92 2.48 -11.25
C ALA A 124 -0.11 2.65 -9.95
N ILE A 125 0.81 3.61 -9.90
CA ILE A 125 1.63 3.90 -8.72
C ILE A 125 0.79 4.44 -7.56
N THR A 126 -0.13 5.35 -7.86
CA THR A 126 -1.08 5.89 -6.86
C THR A 126 -2.01 4.81 -6.34
N THR A 127 -2.49 3.89 -7.19
CA THR A 127 -3.32 2.74 -6.77
C THR A 127 -2.55 1.77 -5.88
N ILE A 128 -1.29 1.45 -6.24
CA ILE A 128 -0.43 0.57 -5.43
C ILE A 128 -0.16 1.21 -4.07
N THR A 129 0.26 2.47 -4.05
CA THR A 129 0.50 3.23 -2.80
C THR A 129 -0.76 3.28 -1.95
N GLY A 130 -1.91 3.58 -2.56
CA GLY A 130 -3.21 3.57 -1.92
C GLY A 130 -3.54 2.22 -1.28
N THR A 131 -3.38 1.12 -2.03
CA THR A 131 -3.65 -0.25 -1.55
C THR A 131 -2.72 -0.65 -0.39
N LEU A 132 -1.42 -0.36 -0.50
CA LEU A 132 -0.46 -0.65 0.57
C LEU A 132 -0.73 0.18 1.83
N SER A 133 -1.11 1.45 1.65
CA SER A 133 -1.48 2.33 2.76
C SER A 133 -2.83 1.95 3.38
N GLY A 134 -3.74 1.36 2.60
CA GLY A 134 -5.03 0.85 3.06
C GLY A 134 -4.94 -0.41 3.91
N GLY A 135 -3.87 -1.20 3.76
CA GLY A 135 -3.60 -2.36 4.60
C GLY A 135 -4.57 -3.53 4.45
N LEU A 136 -4.56 -4.43 5.44
CA LEU A 136 -5.43 -5.61 5.51
C LEU A 136 -6.41 -5.50 6.69
N ASN A 137 -7.67 -5.88 6.44
CA ASN A 137 -8.71 -5.93 7.46
C ASN A 137 -8.86 -7.35 8.01
N PHE A 138 -8.76 -7.50 9.34
CA PHE A 138 -9.00 -8.75 10.06
C PHE A 138 -10.25 -8.57 10.93
N ALA A 139 -11.28 -9.35 10.71
CA ALA A 139 -12.53 -9.30 11.49
C ALA A 139 -12.61 -10.48 12.46
N GLY A 140 -13.07 -10.21 13.68
CA GLY A 140 -13.46 -11.20 14.67
C GLY A 140 -14.94 -11.08 15.01
N ASN A 141 -15.40 -11.88 15.98
CA ASN A 141 -16.79 -11.86 16.43
C ASN A 141 -17.19 -10.53 17.11
N ASP A 142 -16.21 -9.73 17.56
CA ASP A 142 -16.41 -8.43 18.21
C ASP A 142 -15.59 -7.34 17.49
N GLY A 143 -15.95 -7.08 16.23
CA GLY A 143 -15.38 -6.00 15.43
C GLY A 143 -14.22 -6.39 14.52
N ALA A 144 -13.62 -5.39 13.89
CA ALA A 144 -12.57 -5.55 12.90
C ALA A 144 -11.39 -4.63 13.16
N VAL A 145 -10.23 -5.02 12.63
CA VAL A 145 -8.98 -4.33 12.89
C VAL A 145 -8.16 -4.24 11.60
N ASN A 146 -7.64 -3.06 11.27
CA ASN A 146 -6.90 -2.80 10.02
C ASN A 146 -5.40 -2.65 10.26
N ARG A 147 -4.56 -3.47 9.61
CA ARG A 147 -3.10 -3.35 9.69
C ARG A 147 -2.51 -2.91 8.36
N THR A 148 -1.83 -1.77 8.38
CA THR A 148 -1.01 -1.31 7.25
C THR A 148 0.34 -2.02 7.21
N LEU A 149 1.06 -1.91 6.10
CA LEU A 149 2.40 -2.45 5.97
C LEU A 149 3.31 -1.96 7.10
N GLY A 150 4.06 -2.88 7.72
CA GLY A 150 4.96 -2.60 8.83
C GLY A 150 4.30 -2.64 10.23
N GLN A 151 2.97 -2.73 10.34
CA GLN A 151 2.32 -2.95 11.64
C GLN A 151 2.26 -4.42 12.03
N THR A 152 2.40 -4.71 13.33
CA THR A 152 2.23 -6.06 13.87
C THR A 152 0.76 -6.35 14.21
N LEU A 153 0.22 -7.49 13.78
CA LEU A 153 -1.04 -8.03 14.29
C LEU A 153 -0.76 -8.94 15.50
N ASN A 154 -1.17 -8.50 16.69
CA ASN A 154 -1.05 -9.32 17.89
C ASN A 154 -2.27 -10.25 18.02
N LEU A 155 -2.02 -11.56 17.97
CA LEU A 155 -3.01 -12.58 18.27
C LEU A 155 -2.89 -12.96 19.75
N LYS A 156 -3.97 -12.81 20.51
CA LYS A 156 -4.01 -13.11 21.94
C LYS A 156 -5.18 -14.05 22.22
N GLY A 157 -4.96 -15.01 23.12
CA GLY A 157 -6.04 -15.77 23.74
C GLY A 157 -6.61 -14.98 24.92
N GLY A 158 -7.93 -15.03 25.10
CA GLY A 158 -8.62 -14.27 26.15
C GLY A 158 -8.69 -12.76 25.88
N LEU A 159 -9.60 -12.07 26.58
CA LEU A 159 -9.74 -10.62 26.51
C LEU A 159 -8.92 -9.96 27.63
N ALA A 160 -8.13 -8.91 27.31
CA ALA A 160 -7.35 -8.18 28.33
C ALA A 160 -8.23 -7.45 29.37
N SER A 161 -9.52 -7.24 29.05
CA SER A 161 -10.55 -6.73 29.96
C SER A 161 -11.87 -7.41 29.57
N VAL A 162 -12.41 -8.27 30.43
CA VAL A 162 -13.62 -9.06 30.14
C VAL A 162 -14.86 -8.31 30.62
N THR A 163 -15.75 -7.91 29.71
CA THR A 163 -17.04 -7.30 30.05
C THR A 163 -18.14 -8.33 30.41
N SER A 164 -17.93 -9.62 30.12
CA SER A 164 -18.51 -10.80 30.81
C SER A 164 -18.26 -12.09 29.98
N GLY A 165 -18.23 -13.27 30.63
CA GLY A 165 -18.40 -14.57 29.95
C GLY A 165 -17.18 -15.22 29.27
N ALA A 166 -16.01 -14.58 29.19
CA ALA A 166 -14.79 -15.16 28.60
C ALA A 166 -13.69 -15.40 29.63
N SER A 167 -12.94 -16.51 29.51
CA SER A 167 -11.75 -16.74 30.35
C SER A 167 -10.52 -16.08 29.71
N GLY A 168 -10.03 -15.02 30.34
CA GLY A 168 -8.76 -14.38 29.99
C GLY A 168 -7.53 -15.24 30.27
N LYS A 169 -7.69 -16.35 31.01
CA LYS A 169 -6.59 -17.20 31.49
C LYS A 169 -6.47 -18.53 30.76
N ASN A 170 -7.59 -19.08 30.26
CA ASN A 170 -7.60 -20.48 29.81
C ASN A 170 -7.15 -20.65 28.37
N LEU A 171 -7.24 -19.62 27.52
CA LEU A 171 -6.83 -19.71 26.12
C LEU A 171 -5.58 -18.86 25.88
N GLY A 172 -4.68 -19.38 25.07
CA GLY A 172 -3.45 -18.70 24.66
C GLY A 172 -3.14 -18.93 23.20
N VAL A 173 -2.35 -18.03 22.63
CA VAL A 173 -1.79 -18.18 21.28
C VAL A 173 -0.27 -18.18 21.44
N LYS A 174 0.39 -19.24 20.96
CA LYS A 174 1.86 -19.37 21.03
C LYS A 174 2.42 -19.59 19.63
N LYS A 175 3.66 -19.16 19.38
CA LYS A 175 4.37 -19.55 18.16
C LYS A 175 4.49 -21.08 18.15
N ASN A 176 4.18 -21.70 17.02
CA ASN A 176 4.36 -23.14 16.88
C ASN A 176 5.87 -23.50 16.83
N ALA A 177 6.18 -24.77 17.04
CA ALA A 177 7.58 -25.23 17.10
C ALA A 177 8.32 -25.06 15.76
N ALA A 178 7.61 -25.22 14.63
CA ALA A 178 8.16 -25.03 13.27
C ALA A 178 8.48 -23.56 12.96
N GLY A 179 7.84 -22.63 13.66
CA GLY A 179 8.06 -21.20 13.57
C GLY A 179 7.38 -20.50 12.38
N ASP A 180 6.52 -21.21 11.66
CA ASP A 180 5.76 -20.75 10.49
C ASP A 180 4.32 -20.36 10.83
N GLY A 181 3.90 -20.50 12.09
CA GLY A 181 2.55 -20.19 12.52
C GLY A 181 2.36 -20.07 14.02
N PHE A 182 1.09 -20.07 14.41
CA PHE A 182 0.67 -19.99 15.81
C PHE A 182 -0.26 -21.16 16.16
N ASP A 183 -0.06 -21.74 17.33
CA ASP A 183 -0.97 -22.73 17.92
C ASP A 183 -1.97 -22.01 18.85
N LEU A 184 -3.25 -22.35 18.73
CA LEU A 184 -4.25 -22.04 19.75
C LEU A 184 -4.19 -23.13 20.83
N VAL A 185 -3.92 -22.73 22.06
CA VAL A 185 -3.75 -23.64 23.19
C VAL A 185 -4.72 -23.32 24.31
N MET A 186 -5.03 -24.35 25.10
CA MET A 186 -5.70 -24.21 26.38
C MET A 186 -4.69 -24.45 27.52
N SER A 187 -4.86 -23.80 28.67
CA SER A 187 -4.10 -24.09 29.89
C SER A 187 -4.22 -25.57 30.26
N GLU A 188 -3.14 -26.20 30.73
CA GLU A 188 -3.15 -27.57 31.25
C GLU A 188 -4.05 -27.70 32.50
N THR A 189 -4.17 -26.62 33.25
CA THR A 189 -5.08 -26.48 34.40
C THR A 189 -6.06 -25.34 34.12
N PRO A 190 -7.12 -25.58 33.33
CA PRO A 190 -8.07 -24.52 33.01
C PRO A 190 -8.91 -24.16 34.26
N GLU A 191 -9.02 -22.86 34.55
CA GLU A 191 -9.81 -22.32 35.66
C GLU A 191 -11.17 -21.86 35.16
N PHE A 192 -12.25 -22.44 35.68
CA PHE A 192 -13.62 -22.03 35.36
C PHE A 192 -14.35 -21.55 36.61
N ALA A 193 -15.05 -20.42 36.52
CA ALA A 193 -15.94 -19.99 37.59
C ALA A 193 -17.11 -20.97 37.78
N SER A 194 -17.62 -21.51 36.67
CA SER A 194 -18.63 -22.58 36.67
C SER A 194 -18.54 -23.40 35.39
N VAL A 195 -19.00 -24.64 35.47
CA VAL A 195 -19.20 -25.52 34.30
C VAL A 195 -20.64 -26.02 34.35
N THR A 196 -21.35 -25.89 33.24
CA THR A 196 -22.74 -26.34 33.11
C THR A 196 -22.82 -27.39 32.01
N VAL A 197 -23.37 -28.56 32.35
CA VAL A 197 -23.71 -29.61 31.38
C VAL A 197 -25.22 -29.69 31.32
N LYS A 198 -25.81 -29.42 30.15
CA LYS A 198 -27.26 -29.32 29.97
C LYS A 198 -27.75 -30.17 28.79
N SER A 199 -28.83 -30.90 29.01
CA SER A 199 -29.58 -31.60 27.96
C SER A 199 -31.07 -31.55 28.26
N GLY A 200 -31.82 -30.81 27.45
CA GLY A 200 -33.25 -30.53 27.71
C GLY A 200 -33.46 -29.83 29.07
N ALA A 201 -34.29 -30.44 29.91
CA ALA A 201 -34.56 -29.97 31.28
C ALA A 201 -33.52 -30.42 32.32
N ASN A 202 -32.65 -31.38 31.96
CA ASN A 202 -31.60 -31.87 32.86
C ASN A 202 -30.40 -30.93 32.80
N GLU A 203 -29.88 -30.55 33.96
CA GLU A 203 -28.77 -29.62 34.08
C GLU A 203 -27.91 -29.98 35.29
N ILE A 204 -26.61 -30.15 35.10
CA ILE A 204 -25.61 -30.33 36.16
C ILE A 204 -24.74 -29.09 36.18
N LYS A 205 -24.55 -28.50 37.36
CA LYS A 205 -23.72 -27.30 37.56
C LYS A 205 -22.60 -27.57 38.54
N LEU A 206 -21.37 -27.33 38.10
CA LEU A 206 -20.21 -27.20 38.97
C LEU A 206 -20.04 -25.72 39.26
N ASN A 207 -19.94 -25.35 40.54
CA ASN A 207 -19.77 -23.97 40.97
C ASN A 207 -18.46 -23.84 41.77
N GLY A 208 -17.44 -23.23 41.15
CA GLY A 208 -16.13 -23.07 41.78
C GLY A 208 -16.13 -22.08 42.95
N ALA A 209 -17.05 -21.11 42.96
CA ALA A 209 -17.14 -20.13 44.05
C ALA A 209 -17.68 -20.74 45.36
N THR A 210 -18.56 -21.74 45.25
CA THR A 210 -19.16 -22.43 46.42
C THR A 210 -18.60 -23.82 46.66
N GLY A 211 -17.80 -24.36 45.72
CA GLY A 211 -17.30 -25.74 45.78
C GLY A 211 -18.40 -26.80 45.66
N THR A 212 -19.57 -26.44 45.10
CA THR A 212 -20.74 -27.33 45.06
C THR A 212 -20.97 -27.93 43.68
N ILE A 213 -21.64 -29.09 43.68
CA ILE A 213 -22.23 -29.72 42.50
C ILE A 213 -23.74 -29.76 42.69
N ALA A 214 -24.49 -29.18 41.76
CA ALA A 214 -25.95 -29.14 41.78
C ALA A 214 -26.56 -29.86 40.56
N GLY A 215 -27.85 -30.21 40.67
CA GLY A 215 -28.60 -30.84 39.58
C GLY A 215 -28.46 -32.36 39.47
N LEU A 216 -27.99 -33.01 40.54
CA LEU A 216 -27.96 -34.48 40.64
C LEU A 216 -29.40 -35.02 40.70
N SER A 217 -29.69 -36.03 39.88
CA SER A 217 -31.04 -36.64 39.78
C SER A 217 -31.35 -37.65 40.88
N ASN A 218 -30.33 -38.15 41.58
CA ASN A 218 -30.48 -39.09 42.67
C ASN A 218 -30.75 -38.33 43.99
N THR A 219 -32.01 -38.18 44.37
CA THR A 219 -32.41 -37.31 45.50
C THR A 219 -33.11 -38.06 46.65
N THR A 220 -33.44 -39.35 46.49
CA THR A 220 -34.18 -40.14 47.48
C THR A 220 -33.44 -41.44 47.81
N LEU A 221 -33.39 -41.83 49.09
CA LEU A 221 -32.95 -43.18 49.48
C LEU A 221 -34.04 -44.16 49.08
N ASP A 222 -33.71 -45.06 48.15
CA ASP A 222 -34.58 -46.16 47.74
C ASP A 222 -34.21 -47.43 48.52
N ALA A 223 -35.20 -48.26 48.87
CA ALA A 223 -34.98 -49.50 49.61
C ALA A 223 -34.33 -50.60 48.73
N GLY A 224 -34.40 -50.45 47.40
CA GLY A 224 -33.73 -51.32 46.44
C GLY A 224 -32.23 -51.05 46.35
N TRP A 225 -31.46 -51.38 47.39
CA TRP A 225 -30.00 -51.35 47.33
C TRP A 225 -29.49 -52.54 46.51
N GLY A 226 -28.95 -52.27 45.33
CA GLY A 226 -28.31 -53.28 44.49
C GLY A 226 -27.45 -52.65 43.42
N GLU A 227 -26.27 -53.24 43.19
CA GLU A 227 -25.22 -52.79 42.25
C GLU A 227 -25.72 -52.55 40.81
N ASN A 228 -26.92 -53.00 40.46
CA ASN A 228 -27.44 -53.01 39.10
C ASN A 228 -28.53 -51.95 38.79
N ALA A 229 -29.13 -51.27 39.78
CA ALA A 229 -30.28 -50.38 39.55
C ALA A 229 -29.90 -48.88 39.42
N ARG A 230 -28.83 -48.43 40.09
CA ARG A 230 -28.38 -47.02 40.12
C ARG A 230 -26.85 -46.90 40.07
N ALA A 231 -26.20 -47.77 39.28
CA ALA A 231 -24.76 -47.72 39.10
C ALA A 231 -24.31 -46.35 38.54
N GLY A 232 -23.27 -45.76 39.13
CA GLY A 232 -22.64 -44.52 38.65
C GLY A 232 -23.32 -43.20 39.06
N GLN A 233 -24.39 -43.22 39.87
CA GLN A 233 -25.01 -42.01 40.40
C GLN A 233 -24.41 -41.61 41.77
N ALA A 234 -23.97 -40.37 41.93
CA ALA A 234 -23.56 -39.84 43.24
C ALA A 234 -24.77 -39.66 44.17
N ALA A 235 -24.58 -39.91 45.47
CA ALA A 235 -25.57 -39.58 46.49
C ALA A 235 -25.51 -38.08 46.84
N THR A 236 -26.66 -37.48 47.13
CA THR A 236 -26.76 -36.11 47.66
C THR A 236 -26.41 -36.07 49.15
N GLU A 237 -26.02 -34.89 49.65
CA GLU A 237 -25.72 -34.67 51.08
C GLU A 237 -26.88 -35.09 51.98
N GLY A 238 -28.13 -34.84 51.54
CA GLY A 238 -29.33 -35.27 52.25
C GLY A 238 -29.44 -36.79 52.40
N GLN A 239 -29.07 -37.55 51.36
CA GLN A 239 -29.05 -39.02 51.42
C GLN A 239 -27.93 -39.54 52.34
N LEU A 240 -26.74 -38.94 52.31
CA LEU A 240 -25.66 -39.30 53.25
C LEU A 240 -26.05 -39.03 54.71
N LYS A 241 -26.69 -37.88 54.97
CA LYS A 241 -27.20 -37.55 56.31
C LYS A 241 -28.25 -38.55 56.78
N ALA A 242 -29.19 -38.92 55.92
CA ALA A 242 -30.21 -39.90 56.26
C ALA A 242 -29.63 -41.31 56.48
N ALA A 243 -28.62 -41.73 55.70
CA ALA A 243 -27.89 -42.96 55.95
C ALA A 243 -27.12 -42.92 57.29
N ALA A 244 -26.46 -41.80 57.61
CA ALA A 244 -25.76 -41.63 58.89
C ALA A 244 -26.72 -41.65 60.09
N LEU A 245 -27.90 -41.03 59.97
CA LEU A 245 -28.95 -41.10 60.98
C LEU A 245 -29.48 -42.52 61.14
N ALA A 246 -29.70 -43.25 60.04
CA ALA A 246 -30.13 -44.65 60.08
C ALA A 246 -29.06 -45.56 60.72
N ALA A 247 -27.77 -45.28 60.50
CA ALA A 247 -26.68 -45.98 61.17
C ALA A 247 -26.61 -45.63 62.67
N GLY A 248 -26.79 -44.36 63.05
CA GLY A 248 -26.78 -43.91 64.44
C GLY A 248 -27.99 -44.37 65.26
N GLN A 249 -29.15 -44.54 64.63
CA GLN A 249 -30.37 -45.06 65.26
C GLN A 249 -30.29 -46.56 65.61
N ASN A 250 -29.29 -47.30 65.11
CA ASN A 250 -29.13 -48.73 65.35
C ASN A 250 -27.82 -49.08 66.09
N ALA A 251 -27.19 -48.10 66.75
CA ALA A 251 -25.97 -48.34 67.51
C ALA A 251 -26.31 -48.95 68.88
N THR A 252 -25.89 -50.19 69.12
CA THR A 252 -25.90 -50.83 70.44
C THR A 252 -24.64 -50.42 71.20
N TYR A 253 -24.82 -49.77 72.35
CA TYR A 253 -23.70 -49.33 73.19
C TYR A 253 -23.67 -50.18 74.46
N THR A 254 -22.63 -50.97 74.65
CA THR A 254 -22.43 -51.78 75.86
C THR A 254 -21.55 -51.00 76.82
N ILE A 255 -22.10 -50.58 77.96
CA ILE A 255 -21.32 -49.89 79.00
C ILE A 255 -20.99 -50.90 80.11
N GLY A 256 -19.69 -51.10 80.35
CA GLY A 256 -19.20 -51.77 81.56
C GLY A 256 -18.75 -53.23 81.45
N ALA A 257 -18.70 -53.85 80.26
CA ALA A 257 -18.14 -55.20 80.13
C ALA A 257 -16.61 -55.16 79.99
N ALA A 258 -15.88 -55.78 80.94
CA ALA A 258 -14.54 -56.25 80.64
C ALA A 258 -14.62 -57.34 79.54
N PRO A 259 -13.67 -57.45 78.60
CA PRO A 259 -13.85 -58.23 77.38
C PRO A 259 -14.01 -59.75 77.59
N HIS A 260 -13.76 -60.27 78.80
CA HIS A 260 -13.73 -61.71 79.09
C HIS A 260 -14.21 -62.06 80.52
N GLY A 261 -15.45 -61.75 80.90
CA GLY A 261 -15.98 -62.24 82.18
C GLY A 261 -17.45 -61.91 82.46
N SER A 262 -18.11 -62.82 83.19
CA SER A 262 -19.52 -62.86 83.58
C SER A 262 -19.96 -61.74 84.55
N ALA A 263 -19.73 -60.48 84.21
CA ALA A 263 -20.22 -59.34 84.96
C ALA A 263 -21.51 -58.78 84.32
N PRO A 264 -22.50 -58.33 85.11
CA PRO A 264 -23.73 -57.75 84.59
C PRO A 264 -23.42 -56.50 83.76
N GLY A 265 -23.89 -56.49 82.52
CA GLY A 265 -23.68 -55.40 81.56
C GLY A 265 -24.98 -54.65 81.28
N ILE A 266 -24.85 -53.37 80.95
CA ILE A 266 -25.96 -52.57 80.47
C ILE A 266 -25.86 -52.49 78.95
N LEU A 267 -26.90 -52.98 78.26
CA LEU A 267 -27.06 -52.81 76.83
C LEU A 267 -28.02 -51.64 76.57
N LEU A 268 -27.50 -50.58 75.96
CA LEU A 268 -28.32 -49.48 75.48
C LEU A 268 -28.69 -49.74 74.02
N ASP A 269 -29.98 -49.96 73.80
CA ASP A 269 -30.58 -50.08 72.48
C ASP A 269 -31.20 -48.73 72.09
N SER A 270 -30.48 -48.00 71.23
CA SER A 270 -30.90 -46.70 70.72
C SER A 270 -32.11 -46.80 69.76
N ALA A 271 -32.30 -47.93 69.08
CA ALA A 271 -33.38 -48.13 68.11
C ALA A 271 -34.74 -48.27 68.81
N HIS A 272 -34.77 -49.05 69.89
CA HIS A 272 -36.01 -49.31 70.65
C HIS A 272 -36.16 -48.40 71.88
N LYS A 273 -35.18 -47.52 72.14
CA LYS A 273 -35.09 -46.71 73.38
C LYS A 273 -35.21 -47.58 74.64
N ARG A 274 -34.61 -48.77 74.59
CA ARG A 274 -34.65 -49.74 75.68
C ARG A 274 -33.30 -49.83 76.36
N LEU A 275 -33.36 -49.95 77.68
CA LEU A 275 -32.23 -50.21 78.56
C LEU A 275 -32.39 -51.61 79.10
N ASP A 276 -31.60 -52.55 78.59
CA ASP A 276 -31.64 -53.93 79.05
C ASP A 276 -30.46 -54.18 79.99
N ILE A 277 -30.79 -54.53 81.24
CA ILE A 277 -29.82 -54.99 82.23
C ILE A 277 -29.68 -56.48 82.02
N ILE A 278 -28.49 -56.93 81.60
CA ILE A 278 -28.21 -58.35 81.42
C ILE A 278 -27.89 -58.93 82.81
N PRO A 279 -28.79 -59.75 83.41
CA PRO A 279 -28.49 -60.41 84.67
C PRO A 279 -27.49 -61.53 84.43
N THR A 280 -26.69 -61.83 85.44
CA THR A 280 -25.75 -62.98 85.47
C THR A 280 -26.45 -64.31 85.25
#